data_AF-A0ABD3ARB3-F1
#
_entry.id   AF-A0ABD3ARB3-F1
#
_cell.length_a   1.000
_cell.length_b   1.000
_cell.length_c   1.000
_cell.angle_alpha   90.00
_cell.angle_beta   90.00
_cell.angle_gamma   90.00
#
_symmetry.space_group_name_H-M   'P 1'
#
loop_
_entity.id
_entity.type
_entity.pdbx_description
1 polymer ?
#
loop_
_entity_poly.entity_id
_entity_poly.type
_entity_poly.pdbx_seq_one_letter_code
_entity_poly.pdbx_strand_id
1 'polypeptide(L)'
;MQAAGVKPDFHTHCMFLDGLCKNGHVDPALQLLRSMEADGENLYVTMYNIIHNRLCKSGRLDSARLLFNSLSLKRVNPDVATYTTMIKGFYLEDLLEEAKEFFVEMEKNGCLANSITYNVIVKGVLKGGKYDDALVYLEEMDKRGFSLNASNLSILLDLISKKQIGPSLLKIFQKFDPDSRKSKP
;
A
#
# COMPACT_ATOMS: atom_id res chain seq x y z
N MET A 1 -26.23 7.88 -18.87
CA MET A 1 -26.66 7.80 -17.45
C MET A 1 -27.41 9.05 -17.02
N GLN A 2 -26.80 10.26 -17.03
CA GLN A 2 -27.53 11.51 -16.72
C GLN A 2 -28.62 11.86 -17.75
N ALA A 3 -28.34 11.68 -19.05
CA ALA A 3 -29.35 11.89 -20.11
C ALA A 3 -30.55 10.92 -20.05
N ALA A 4 -30.45 9.85 -19.25
CA ALA A 4 -31.53 8.88 -19.01
C ALA A 4 -32.19 9.05 -17.62
N GLY A 5 -31.82 10.09 -16.86
CA GLY A 5 -32.39 10.36 -15.53
C GLY A 5 -31.94 9.42 -14.41
N VAL A 6 -31.00 8.51 -14.67
CA VAL A 6 -30.49 7.56 -13.67
C VAL A 6 -29.36 8.23 -12.87
N LYS A 7 -29.58 8.45 -11.57
CA LYS A 7 -28.54 8.97 -10.67
C LYS A 7 -27.44 7.92 -10.50
N PRO A 8 -26.16 8.26 -10.75
CA PRO A 8 -25.05 7.38 -10.43
C PRO A 8 -25.06 6.92 -8.98
N ASP A 9 -24.74 5.66 -8.75
CA ASP A 9 -24.59 5.08 -7.42
C ASP A 9 -23.12 4.96 -7.01
N PHE A 10 -22.87 4.47 -5.79
CA PHE A 10 -21.54 4.24 -5.23
C PHE A 10 -20.60 3.50 -6.20
N HIS A 11 -21.10 2.42 -6.82
CA HIS A 11 -20.32 1.58 -7.73
C HIS A 11 -19.99 2.31 -9.02
N THR A 12 -20.96 3.04 -9.57
CA THR A 12 -20.79 3.87 -10.76
C THR A 12 -19.67 4.89 -10.55
N HIS A 13 -19.66 5.59 -9.41
CA HIS A 13 -18.60 6.55 -9.10
C HIS A 13 -17.24 5.89 -8.91
N CYS A 14 -17.15 4.78 -8.19
CA CYS A 14 -15.90 4.03 -8.05
C CYS A 14 -15.34 3.61 -9.42
N MET A 15 -16.21 3.17 -10.33
CA MET A 15 -15.83 2.79 -11.69
C MET A 15 -15.31 3.97 -12.50
N PHE A 16 -15.96 5.15 -12.41
CA PHE A 16 -15.48 6.35 -13.07
C PHE A 16 -14.13 6.83 -12.52
N LEU A 17 -13.99 6.86 -11.20
CA LEU A 17 -12.73 7.23 -10.54
C LEU A 17 -11.59 6.28 -10.93
N ASP A 18 -11.83 4.98 -10.88
CA ASP A 18 -10.85 3.95 -11.26
C ASP A 18 -10.50 4.02 -12.75
N GLY A 19 -11.50 4.20 -13.63
CA GLY A 19 -11.30 4.36 -15.07
C GLY A 19 -10.47 5.60 -15.42
N LEU A 20 -10.80 6.76 -14.85
CA LEU A 20 -10.02 7.99 -15.01
C LEU A 20 -8.59 7.81 -14.50
N CYS A 21 -8.44 7.22 -13.31
CA CYS A 21 -7.13 6.94 -12.73
C CYS A 21 -6.31 6.01 -13.60
N LYS A 22 -6.87 4.89 -14.11
CA LYS A 22 -6.17 3.93 -14.96
C LYS A 22 -5.66 4.56 -16.26
N ASN A 23 -6.44 5.47 -16.84
CA ASN A 23 -6.08 6.20 -18.06
C ASN A 23 -5.16 7.42 -17.84
N GLY A 24 -4.67 7.63 -16.61
CA GLY A 24 -3.74 8.73 -16.30
C GLY A 24 -4.40 10.09 -16.07
N HIS A 25 -5.74 10.15 -16.12
CA HIS A 25 -6.52 11.36 -15.88
C HIS A 25 -6.76 11.59 -14.38
N VAL A 26 -5.67 11.74 -13.62
CA VAL A 26 -5.71 11.88 -12.16
C VAL A 26 -6.35 13.19 -11.70
N ASP A 27 -6.06 14.31 -12.39
CA ASP A 27 -6.68 15.60 -12.06
C ASP A 27 -8.19 15.63 -12.33
N PRO A 28 -8.69 15.09 -13.47
CA PRO A 28 -10.13 14.87 -13.64
C PRO A 28 -10.74 13.96 -12.57
N ALA A 29 -10.05 12.89 -12.15
CA ALA A 29 -10.55 12.04 -11.06
C ALA A 29 -10.67 12.80 -9.74
N LEU A 30 -9.67 13.62 -9.40
CA LEU A 30 -9.70 14.50 -8.23
C LEU A 30 -10.82 15.54 -8.31
N GLN A 31 -11.07 16.09 -9.50
CA GLN A 31 -12.16 17.04 -9.72
C GLN A 31 -13.52 16.36 -9.53
N LEU A 32 -13.69 15.14 -10.06
CA LEU A 32 -14.90 14.35 -9.85
C LEU A 32 -15.13 14.04 -8.37
N LEU A 33 -14.09 13.64 -7.63
CA LEU A 33 -14.21 13.42 -6.19
C LEU A 33 -14.68 14.70 -5.47
N ARG A 34 -14.07 15.85 -5.79
CA ARG A 34 -14.45 17.14 -5.20
C ARG A 34 -15.87 17.59 -5.57
N SER A 35 -16.34 17.30 -6.78
CA SER A 35 -17.72 17.63 -7.14
C SER A 35 -18.71 16.79 -6.33
N MET A 36 -18.42 15.49 -6.14
CA MET A 36 -19.25 14.63 -5.30
C MET A 36 -19.25 15.07 -3.82
N GLU A 37 -18.12 15.58 -3.32
CA GLU A 37 -18.05 16.23 -1.99
C GLU A 37 -18.96 17.45 -1.91
N ALA A 38 -18.93 18.32 -2.92
CA ALA A 38 -19.73 19.54 -2.97
C ALA A 38 -21.24 19.25 -3.10
N ASP A 39 -21.60 18.16 -3.78
CA ASP A 39 -22.99 17.71 -3.94
C ASP A 39 -23.54 17.02 -2.67
N GLY A 40 -22.74 16.93 -1.60
CA GLY A 40 -23.14 16.36 -0.32
C GLY A 40 -23.30 14.83 -0.36
N GLU A 41 -22.65 14.16 -1.31
CA GLU A 41 -22.73 12.71 -1.41
C GLU A 41 -21.92 12.01 -0.31
N ASN A 42 -22.42 10.88 0.18
CA ASN A 42 -21.69 10.06 1.13
C ASN A 42 -20.52 9.37 0.43
N LEU A 43 -19.33 9.94 0.58
CA LEU A 43 -18.10 9.33 0.11
C LEU A 43 -17.56 8.35 1.13
N TYR A 44 -17.19 7.18 0.64
CA TYR A 44 -16.57 6.14 1.45
C TYR A 44 -15.06 6.12 1.24
N VAL A 45 -14.32 5.63 2.24
CA VAL A 45 -12.85 5.52 2.22
C VAL A 45 -12.32 4.85 0.94
N THR A 46 -13.07 3.91 0.37
CA THR A 46 -12.73 3.22 -0.89
C THR A 46 -12.52 4.18 -2.06
N MET A 47 -13.32 5.25 -2.18
CA MET A 47 -13.18 6.23 -3.27
C MET A 47 -11.88 7.04 -3.13
N TYR A 48 -11.52 7.42 -1.91
CA TYR A 48 -10.26 8.08 -1.61
C TYR A 48 -9.07 7.16 -1.89
N ASN A 49 -9.17 5.88 -1.50
CA ASN A 49 -8.14 4.87 -1.73
C ASN A 49 -7.82 4.69 -3.22
N ILE A 50 -8.82 4.78 -4.12
CA ILE A 50 -8.60 4.73 -5.57
C ILE A 50 -7.66 5.86 -6.01
N ILE A 51 -7.96 7.10 -5.59
CA ILE A 51 -7.18 8.28 -5.98
C ILE A 51 -5.82 8.30 -5.29
N HIS A 52 -5.74 7.97 -4.00
CA HIS A 52 -4.48 7.85 -3.27
C HIS A 52 -3.51 6.89 -3.96
N ASN A 53 -3.98 5.71 -4.33
CA ASN A 53 -3.16 4.71 -5.01
C ASN A 53 -2.64 5.24 -6.33
N ARG A 54 -3.47 5.99 -7.08
CA ARG A 54 -3.03 6.57 -8.35
C ARG A 54 -2.05 7.72 -8.16
N LEU A 55 -2.27 8.60 -7.18
CA LEU A 55 -1.34 9.70 -6.85
C LEU A 55 0.03 9.18 -6.46
N CYS A 56 0.09 8.19 -5.56
CA CYS A 56 1.35 7.57 -5.14
C CYS A 56 2.09 6.92 -6.32
N LYS A 57 1.38 6.16 -7.17
CA LYS A 57 1.97 5.54 -8.37
C LYS A 57 2.44 6.54 -9.42
N SER A 58 1.93 7.76 -9.41
CA SER A 58 2.28 8.82 -10.36
C SER A 58 3.33 9.78 -9.80
N GLY A 59 3.97 9.46 -8.66
CA GLY A 59 4.96 10.31 -7.99
C GLY A 59 4.39 11.59 -7.35
N ARG A 60 3.06 11.73 -7.30
CA ARG A 60 2.38 12.91 -6.75
C ARG A 60 2.13 12.75 -5.25
N LEU A 61 3.20 12.45 -4.52
CA LEU A 61 3.12 12.11 -3.10
C LEU A 61 2.56 13.26 -2.25
N ASP A 62 2.91 14.52 -2.55
CA ASP A 62 2.37 15.68 -1.83
C ASP A 62 0.86 15.80 -1.96
N SER A 63 0.32 15.57 -3.17
CA SER A 63 -1.12 15.51 -3.39
C SER A 63 -1.76 14.35 -2.63
N ALA A 64 -1.07 13.21 -2.52
CA ALA A 64 -1.55 12.06 -1.74
C ALA A 64 -1.58 12.39 -0.23
N ARG A 65 -0.55 13.06 0.30
CA ARG A 65 -0.50 13.54 1.70
C ARG A 65 -1.65 14.50 1.99
N LEU A 66 -1.87 15.48 1.12
CA LEU A 66 -2.99 16.43 1.27
C LEU A 66 -4.34 15.71 1.28
N LEU A 67 -4.53 14.74 0.38
CA LEU A 67 -5.76 13.95 0.35
C LEU A 67 -5.93 13.12 1.64
N PHE A 68 -4.84 12.54 2.17
CA PHE A 68 -4.85 11.76 3.42
C PHE A 68 -5.23 12.63 4.62
N ASN A 69 -4.57 13.79 4.74
CA ASN A 69 -4.85 14.74 5.82
C ASN A 69 -6.28 15.29 5.76
N SER A 70 -6.88 15.36 4.57
CA SER A 70 -8.27 15.80 4.42
C SER A 70 -9.30 14.80 4.97
N LEU A 71 -8.94 13.52 5.15
CA LEU A 71 -9.87 12.48 5.61
C LEU A 71 -10.40 12.75 7.02
N SER A 72 -9.53 13.22 7.92
CA SER A 72 -9.90 13.55 9.31
C SER A 72 -10.91 14.70 9.36
N LEU A 73 -10.70 15.75 8.56
CA LEU A 73 -11.62 16.89 8.42
C LEU A 73 -12.99 16.45 7.87
N LYS A 74 -13.00 15.41 7.05
CA LYS A 74 -14.20 14.82 6.44
C LYS A 74 -14.82 13.71 7.29
N ARG A 75 -14.28 13.45 8.48
CA ARG A 75 -14.71 12.36 9.39
C ARG A 75 -14.72 10.99 8.72
N VAL A 76 -13.83 10.79 7.74
CA VAL A 76 -13.59 9.51 7.09
C VAL A 76 -12.38 8.87 7.76
N ASN A 77 -12.55 7.68 8.32
CA ASN A 77 -11.44 6.97 8.96
C ASN A 77 -10.60 6.25 7.89
N PRO A 78 -9.28 6.48 7.84
CA PRO A 78 -8.39 5.69 7.00
C PRO A 78 -8.45 4.21 7.39
N ASP A 79 -8.41 3.33 6.39
CA ASP A 79 -8.37 1.88 6.60
C ASP A 79 -6.98 1.30 6.28
N VAL A 80 -6.85 -0.02 6.42
CA VAL A 80 -5.60 -0.74 6.16
C VAL A 80 -5.09 -0.47 4.74
N ALA A 81 -6.00 -0.35 3.76
CA ALA A 81 -5.63 -0.06 2.38
C ALA A 81 -5.14 1.39 2.21
N THR A 82 -5.74 2.36 2.92
CA THR A 82 -5.29 3.76 2.92
C THR A 82 -3.85 3.87 3.43
N TYR A 83 -3.56 3.33 4.62
CA TYR A 83 -2.22 3.36 5.19
C TYR A 83 -1.20 2.59 4.34
N THR A 84 -1.54 1.38 3.92
CA THR A 84 -0.66 0.56 3.07
C THR A 84 -0.30 1.27 1.76
N THR A 85 -1.24 2.04 1.21
CA THR A 85 -1.02 2.83 -0.01
C THR A 85 -0.05 3.99 0.23
N MET A 86 -0.19 4.72 1.34
CA MET A 86 0.73 5.80 1.72
C MET A 86 2.14 5.27 1.99
N ILE A 87 2.25 4.20 2.78
CA ILE A 87 3.52 3.51 3.07
C ILE A 87 4.22 3.10 1.77
N LYS A 88 3.47 2.52 0.82
CA LYS A 88 4.00 2.20 -0.50
C LYS A 88 4.50 3.43 -1.25
N GLY A 89 3.76 4.54 -1.19
CA GLY A 89 4.16 5.82 -1.78
C GLY A 89 5.50 6.32 -1.23
N PHE A 90 5.69 6.27 0.09
CA PHE A 90 6.95 6.67 0.72
C PHE A 90 8.14 5.84 0.25
N TYR A 91 7.99 4.51 0.14
CA TYR A 91 9.05 3.66 -0.41
C TYR A 91 9.36 3.92 -1.89
N LEU A 92 8.40 4.43 -2.68
CA LEU A 92 8.64 4.77 -4.08
C LEU A 92 9.47 6.06 -4.22
N GLU A 93 9.38 6.97 -3.25
CA GLU A 93 10.10 8.25 -3.20
C GLU A 93 11.33 8.19 -2.26
N ASP A 94 11.75 7.00 -1.84
CA ASP A 94 12.89 6.76 -0.92
C ASP A 94 12.79 7.43 0.46
N LEU A 95 11.56 7.71 0.91
CA LEU A 95 11.25 8.33 2.21
C LEU A 95 11.05 7.25 3.30
N LEU A 96 12.14 6.57 3.66
CA LEU A 96 12.10 5.38 4.51
C LEU A 96 11.61 5.65 5.95
N GLU A 97 11.99 6.77 6.53
CA GLU A 97 11.63 7.09 7.91
C GLU A 97 10.14 7.45 8.02
N GLU A 98 9.62 8.20 7.06
CA GLU A 98 8.19 8.50 6.97
C GLU A 98 7.35 7.24 6.75
N ALA A 99 7.87 6.26 5.99
CA ALA A 99 7.21 4.96 5.84
C ALA A 99 7.08 4.21 7.18
N LYS A 100 8.14 4.26 8.01
CA LYS A 100 8.14 3.66 9.36
C LYS A 100 7.19 4.40 10.30
N GLU A 101 7.20 5.74 10.28
CA GLU A 101 6.30 6.56 11.09
C GLU A 101 4.83 6.25 10.79
N PHE A 102 4.46 6.18 9.50
CA PHE A 102 3.11 5.82 9.10
C PHE A 102 2.71 4.40 9.48
N PHE A 103 3.64 3.44 9.45
CA PHE A 103 3.38 2.09 9.93
C PHE A 103 3.10 2.06 11.44
N VAL A 104 3.86 2.83 12.22
CA VAL A 104 3.64 2.95 13.67
C VAL A 104 2.33 3.66 13.97
N GLU A 105 2.01 4.74 13.24
CA GLU A 105 0.73 5.46 13.35
C GLU A 105 -0.46 4.55 13.04
N MET A 106 -0.36 3.76 11.97
CA MET A 106 -1.37 2.78 11.57
C MET A 106 -1.72 1.82 12.72
N GLU A 107 -0.72 1.19 13.34
CA GLU A 107 -0.91 0.26 14.46
C GLU A 107 -1.43 0.99 15.72
N LYS A 108 -0.94 2.19 16.03
CA LYS A 108 -1.42 3.02 17.16
C LYS A 108 -2.90 3.40 17.02
N ASN A 109 -3.35 3.63 15.80
CA ASN A 109 -4.75 3.94 15.49
C ASN A 109 -5.65 2.69 15.46
N GLY A 110 -5.15 1.53 15.88
CA GLY A 110 -5.89 0.26 15.91
C GLY A 110 -6.11 -0.34 14.53
N CYS A 111 -5.49 0.21 13.49
CA CYS A 111 -5.55 -0.30 12.13
C CYS A 111 -4.43 -1.33 11.93
N LEU A 112 -4.66 -2.58 12.31
CA LEU A 112 -3.59 -3.59 12.32
C LEU A 112 -3.08 -3.92 10.91
N ALA A 113 -1.76 -3.97 10.75
CA ALA A 113 -1.13 -4.31 9.49
C ALA A 113 -1.39 -5.77 9.10
N ASN A 114 -1.75 -5.97 7.83
CA ASN A 114 -2.03 -7.29 7.28
C ASN A 114 -0.86 -7.77 6.40
N SER A 115 -1.00 -8.99 5.87
CA SER A 115 0.00 -9.58 4.96
C SER A 115 0.39 -8.66 3.79
N ILE A 116 -0.55 -7.89 3.23
CA ILE A 116 -0.27 -6.96 2.12
C ILE A 116 0.64 -5.82 2.60
N THR A 117 0.34 -5.22 3.75
CA THR A 117 1.15 -4.14 4.35
C THR A 117 2.60 -4.59 4.57
N TYR A 118 2.80 -5.75 5.20
CA TYR A 118 4.13 -6.29 5.43
C TYR A 118 4.87 -6.61 4.13
N ASN A 119 4.19 -7.18 3.14
CA ASN A 119 4.80 -7.42 1.84
C ASN A 119 5.26 -6.13 1.14
N VAL A 120 4.50 -5.04 1.27
CA VAL A 120 4.90 -3.70 0.78
C VAL A 120 6.16 -3.22 1.49
N ILE A 121 6.18 -3.29 2.82
CA ILE A 121 7.30 -2.84 3.66
C ILE A 121 8.57 -3.63 3.32
N VAL A 122 8.50 -4.97 3.37
CA VAL A 122 9.64 -5.86 3.07
C VAL A 122 10.19 -5.56 1.67
N LYS A 123 9.33 -5.35 0.67
CA LYS A 123 9.77 -5.02 -0.68
C LYS A 123 10.49 -3.67 -0.74
N GLY A 124 9.98 -2.68 -0.03
CA GLY A 124 10.59 -1.35 0.08
C GLY A 124 11.97 -1.39 0.71
N VAL A 125 12.10 -1.99 1.91
CA VAL A 125 13.38 -2.07 2.63
C VAL A 125 14.43 -2.91 1.90
N LEU A 126 14.03 -3.99 1.22
CA LEU A 126 14.95 -4.79 0.40
C LEU A 126 15.50 -4.00 -0.78
N LYS A 127 14.65 -3.22 -1.45
CA LYS A 127 15.07 -2.35 -2.56
C LYS A 127 15.95 -1.19 -2.11
N GLY A 128 15.71 -0.66 -0.91
CA GLY A 128 16.55 0.37 -0.28
C GLY A 128 17.84 -0.17 0.35
N GLY A 129 18.13 -1.48 0.22
CA GLY A 129 19.33 -2.10 0.78
C GLY A 129 19.38 -2.16 2.31
N LYS A 130 18.25 -1.92 3.00
CA LYS A 130 18.15 -1.95 4.47
C LYS A 130 17.86 -3.38 4.94
N TYR A 131 18.84 -4.25 4.81
CA TYR A 131 18.66 -5.69 5.04
C TYR A 131 18.39 -6.05 6.51
N ASP A 132 18.94 -5.30 7.46
CA ASP A 132 18.67 -5.51 8.89
C ASP A 132 17.20 -5.20 9.23
N ASP A 133 16.67 -4.08 8.73
CA ASP A 133 15.24 -3.75 8.84
C ASP A 133 14.37 -4.83 8.17
N ALA A 134 14.78 -5.32 6.99
CA ALA A 134 14.09 -6.41 6.30
C ALA A 134 14.00 -7.67 7.15
N LEU A 135 15.06 -8.01 7.90
CA LEU A 135 15.06 -9.15 8.81
C LEU A 135 14.00 -9.00 9.90
N VAL A 136 13.92 -7.82 10.53
CA VAL A 136 12.94 -7.52 11.59
C VAL A 136 11.50 -7.71 11.09
N TYR A 137 11.18 -7.14 9.92
CA TYR A 137 9.84 -7.28 9.35
C TYR A 137 9.51 -8.71 8.90
N LEU A 138 10.50 -9.47 8.43
CA LEU A 138 10.31 -10.87 8.06
C LEU A 138 10.07 -11.77 9.28
N GLU A 139 10.79 -11.54 10.39
CA GLU A 139 10.56 -12.26 11.64
C GLU A 139 9.17 -11.97 12.19
N GLU A 140 8.73 -10.72 12.13
CA GLU A 140 7.39 -10.34 12.57
C GLU A 140 6.30 -10.93 11.65
N MET A 141 6.52 -10.98 10.33
CA MET A 141 5.64 -11.71 9.41
C MET A 141 5.52 -13.19 9.78
N ASP A 142 6.64 -13.86 10.08
CA ASP A 142 6.67 -15.29 10.46
C ASP A 142 5.84 -15.52 11.74
N LYS A 143 6.06 -14.69 12.77
CA LYS A 143 5.30 -14.73 14.03
C LYS A 143 3.79 -14.52 13.83
N ARG A 144 3.41 -13.65 12.89
CA ARG A 144 2.00 -13.38 12.55
C ARG A 144 1.41 -14.39 11.55
N GLY A 145 2.20 -15.35 11.07
CA GLY A 145 1.76 -16.35 10.11
C GLY A 145 1.53 -15.81 8.69
N PHE A 146 2.11 -14.66 8.35
CA PHE A 146 2.02 -14.08 7.01
C PHE A 146 3.08 -14.67 6.08
N SER A 147 2.77 -14.76 4.78
CA SER A 147 3.70 -15.27 3.77
C SER A 147 4.20 -14.15 2.85
N LEU A 148 5.42 -14.32 2.34
CA LEU A 148 5.94 -13.49 1.27
C LEU A 148 5.21 -13.77 -0.04
N ASN A 149 5.02 -12.73 -0.84
CA ASN A 149 4.56 -12.87 -2.21
C ASN A 149 5.74 -13.19 -3.16
N ALA A 150 5.41 -13.59 -4.39
CA ALA A 150 6.39 -13.96 -5.41
C ALA A 150 7.40 -12.82 -5.74
N SER A 151 6.95 -11.56 -5.72
CA SER A 151 7.84 -10.42 -5.98
C SER A 151 8.89 -10.24 -4.88
N ASN A 152 8.51 -10.44 -3.62
CA ASN A 152 9.44 -10.33 -2.49
C ASN A 152 10.46 -11.49 -2.52
N LEU A 153 9.99 -12.72 -2.76
CA LEU A 153 10.87 -13.90 -2.89
C LEU A 153 11.85 -13.75 -4.06
N SER A 154 11.41 -13.23 -5.20
CA SER A 154 12.28 -12.98 -6.35
C SER A 154 13.39 -11.97 -6.05
N ILE A 155 13.09 -10.89 -5.30
CA ILE A 155 14.11 -9.92 -4.89
C ILE A 155 15.12 -10.57 -3.93
N LEU A 156 14.64 -11.36 -2.96
CA LEU A 156 15.52 -12.07 -2.03
C LEU A 156 16.45 -13.04 -2.76
N LEU A 157 15.93 -13.82 -3.72
CA LEU A 157 16.73 -14.72 -4.54
C LEU A 157 17.82 -14.00 -5.32
N ASP A 158 17.49 -12.89 -6.00
CA ASP A 158 18.46 -12.07 -6.74
C ASP A 158 19.58 -11.55 -5.82
N LEU A 159 19.22 -11.08 -4.62
CA LEU A 159 20.17 -10.59 -3.61
C LEU A 159 21.07 -11.72 -3.07
N ILE A 160 20.53 -12.93 -2.87
CA ILE A 160 21.29 -14.13 -2.48
C ILE A 160 22.28 -14.51 -3.57
N SER A 161 21.82 -14.59 -4.82
CA SER A 161 22.68 -14.93 -5.96
C SER A 161 23.84 -13.97 -6.12
N LYS A 162 23.61 -12.69 -5.82
CA LYS A 162 24.65 -11.64 -5.83
C LYS A 162 25.50 -11.59 -4.55
N LYS A 163 25.28 -12.49 -3.59
CA LYS A 163 25.95 -12.54 -2.26
C LYS A 163 25.85 -11.22 -1.47
N GLN A 164 24.78 -10.46 -1.67
CA GLN A 164 24.59 -9.16 -1.02
C GLN A 164 23.96 -9.25 0.38
N ILE A 165 23.49 -10.43 0.78
CA ILE A 165 22.83 -10.63 2.07
C ILE A 165 23.59 -11.60 2.99
N GLY A 166 23.50 -11.34 4.29
CA GLY A 166 24.10 -12.17 5.32
C GLY A 166 23.35 -13.49 5.58
N PRO A 167 23.98 -14.42 6.32
CA PRO A 167 23.43 -15.76 6.58
C PRO A 167 22.10 -15.75 7.35
N SER A 168 21.80 -14.71 8.14
CA SER A 168 20.54 -14.57 8.87
C SER A 168 19.35 -14.46 7.93
N LEU A 169 19.45 -13.61 6.91
CA LEU A 169 18.36 -13.33 5.98
C LEU A 169 18.15 -14.52 5.02
N LEU A 170 19.22 -15.26 4.70
CA LEU A 170 19.15 -16.55 3.99
C LEU A 170 18.34 -17.61 4.76
N LYS A 171 18.58 -17.76 6.07
CA LYS A 171 17.81 -18.70 6.92
C LYS A 171 16.32 -18.36 6.93
N ILE A 172 16.00 -17.07 7.00
CA ILE A 172 14.61 -16.62 6.97
C ILE A 172 13.99 -16.86 5.60
N PHE A 173 14.69 -16.54 4.50
CA PHE A 173 14.22 -16.86 3.16
C PHE A 173 13.85 -18.35 3.02
N GLN A 174 14.70 -19.26 3.53
CA GLN A 174 14.41 -20.69 3.52
C GLN A 174 13.12 -21.06 4.28
N LYS A 175 12.72 -20.35 5.34
CA LYS A 175 11.43 -20.60 6.02
C LYS A 175 10.21 -20.24 5.16
N PHE A 176 10.37 -19.23 4.30
CA PHE A 176 9.31 -18.74 3.42
C PHE A 176 9.29 -19.44 2.05
N ASP A 177 10.35 -20.17 1.71
CA ASP A 177 10.41 -21.01 0.52
C ASP A 177 9.32 -22.09 0.58
N PRO A 178 8.35 -22.10 -0.35
CA PRO A 178 7.29 -23.11 -0.36
C PRO A 178 7.81 -24.54 -0.52
N ASP A 179 9.00 -24.76 -1.07
CA ASP A 179 9.57 -26.11 -1.23
C ASP A 179 10.29 -26.62 0.02
N SER A 180 10.71 -25.75 0.95
CA SER A 180 11.31 -26.17 2.22
C SER A 180 10.30 -26.75 3.22
N ARG A 181 8.99 -26.44 3.05
CA ARG A 181 7.92 -27.01 3.88
C ARG A 181 7.59 -28.47 3.54
N LYS A 182 8.04 -28.96 2.38
CA LYS A 182 7.84 -30.36 1.93
C LYS A 182 8.95 -31.30 2.38
N SER A 183 10.01 -30.82 3.03
CA SER A 183 11.20 -31.61 3.38
C SER A 183 11.38 -31.85 4.89
N LYS A 184 10.34 -31.66 5.71
CA LYS A 184 10.39 -32.13 7.10
C LYS A 184 9.96 -33.62 7.14
N PRO A 185 10.85 -34.54 7.55
CA PRO A 185 10.51 -35.94 7.74
C PRO A 185 9.50 -36.15 8.88
#